data_AF-K0VFT0-F1
#
_entry.id   AF-K0VFT0-F1
#
_cell.length_a   1.000
_cell.length_b   1.000
_cell.length_c   1.000
_cell.angle_alpha   90.00
_cell.angle_beta   90.00
_cell.angle_gamma   90.00
#
_symmetry.space_group_name_H-M   'P 1'
#
loop_
_entity.id
_entity.type
_entity.pdbx_description
1 polymer ?
#
loop_
_entity_poly.entity_id
_entity_poly.type
_entity_poly.pdbx_seq_one_letter_code
_entity_poly.pdbx_strand_id
1 'polypeptide(L)'
;MAHRATIVMVYLRSSLRGTGLAVRLLEAISDHARDIGIRQLELFVSAENPAAIRFYQRQGFAEIGRIPGGVLEEGREIDDVMMARRVDGIL
;
A
#
# COMPACT_ATOMS: atom_id res chain seq x y z
N MET A 1 7.09 0.92 -21.61
CA MET A 1 6.19 1.63 -20.68
C MET A 1 6.06 0.82 -19.40
N ALA A 2 6.08 1.46 -18.24
CA ALA A 2 5.86 0.77 -16.97
C ALA A 2 4.36 0.44 -16.83
N HIS A 3 4.03 -0.76 -16.36
CA HIS A 3 2.66 -1.22 -16.11
C HIS A 3 2.37 -1.38 -14.60
N ARG A 4 3.37 -1.07 -13.77
CA ARG A 4 3.39 -1.20 -12.32
C ARG A 4 3.92 0.08 -11.72
N ALA A 5 3.41 0.47 -10.55
CA ALA A 5 3.92 1.59 -9.77
C ALA A 5 3.91 1.28 -8.28
N THR A 6 4.83 1.89 -7.54
CA THR A 6 4.97 1.72 -6.09
C THR A 6 4.43 2.95 -5.37
N ILE A 7 3.52 2.74 -4.42
CA ILE A 7 3.16 3.71 -3.40
C ILE A 7 4.25 3.66 -2.32
N VAL A 8 5.05 4.72 -2.23
CA VAL A 8 6.20 4.76 -1.32
C VAL A 8 5.77 5.12 0.10
N MET A 9 4.95 6.17 0.26
CA MET A 9 4.62 6.75 1.56
C MET A 9 3.18 7.23 1.62
N VAL A 10 2.45 6.83 2.67
CA VAL A 10 1.07 7.29 2.94
C VAL A 10 0.97 7.71 4.40
N TYR A 11 0.72 8.99 4.63
CA TYR A 11 0.61 9.54 5.98
C TYR A 11 -0.61 10.44 6.13
N LEU A 12 -1.20 10.39 7.31
CA LEU A 12 -2.18 11.36 7.78
C LEU A 12 -1.75 11.87 9.15
N ARG A 13 -2.03 13.16 9.40
CA ARG A 13 -2.00 13.70 10.75
C ARG A 13 -2.91 12.87 11.65
N SER A 14 -2.52 12.67 12.91
CA SER A 14 -3.29 11.87 13.88
C SER A 14 -4.74 12.32 13.99
N SER A 15 -4.98 13.64 14.00
CA SER A 15 -6.31 14.27 14.04
C SER A 15 -7.20 13.98 12.83
N LEU A 16 -6.65 13.45 11.73
CA LEU A 16 -7.36 13.16 10.50
C LEU A 16 -7.62 11.67 10.29
N ARG A 17 -7.18 10.81 11.22
CA ARG A 17 -7.42 9.36 11.14
C ARG A 17 -8.88 9.04 11.47
N GLY A 18 -9.42 7.96 10.89
CA GLY A 18 -10.83 7.57 11.06
C GLY A 18 -11.85 8.43 10.29
N THR A 19 -11.40 9.46 9.57
CA THR A 19 -12.28 10.37 8.79
C THR A 19 -12.61 9.88 7.37
N GLY A 20 -12.04 8.76 6.94
CA GLY A 20 -12.09 8.28 5.55
C GLY A 20 -11.10 8.96 4.59
N LEU A 21 -10.30 9.93 5.04
CA LEU A 21 -9.32 10.61 4.17
C LEU A 21 -8.28 9.67 3.54
N ALA A 22 -7.87 8.60 4.24
CA ALA A 22 -6.91 7.65 3.70
C ALA A 22 -7.49 6.88 2.49
N VAL A 23 -8.79 6.59 2.52
CA VAL A 23 -9.51 5.97 1.41
C VAL A 23 -9.50 6.92 0.21
N ARG A 24 -9.87 8.19 0.41
CA ARG A 24 -9.87 9.20 -0.65
C ARG A 24 -8.48 9.41 -1.27
N LEU A 25 -7.41 9.36 -0.47
CA LEU A 25 -6.04 9.42 -1.00
C LEU A 25 -5.70 8.22 -1.88
N LEU A 26 -6.08 7.01 -1.46
CA LEU A 26 -5.84 5.80 -2.24
C LEU A 26 -6.70 5.74 -3.51
N GLU A 27 -7.94 6.23 -3.47
CA GLU A 27 -8.79 6.37 -4.65
C GLU A 27 -8.16 7.34 -5.67
N ALA A 28 -7.78 8.53 -5.23
CA ALA A 28 -7.16 9.54 -6.09
C ALA A 28 -5.88 9.04 -6.78
N ILE A 29 -5.00 8.35 -6.05
CA ILE A 29 -3.78 7.78 -6.66
C ILE A 29 -4.10 6.61 -7.59
N SER A 30 -5.13 5.82 -7.29
CA SER A 30 -5.57 4.71 -8.16
C SER A 30 -6.20 5.21 -9.46
N ASP A 31 -6.98 6.29 -9.40
CA ASP A 31 -7.51 6.99 -10.57
C ASP A 31 -6.37 7.51 -11.44
N HIS A 32 -5.44 8.25 -10.84
CA HIS A 32 -4.29 8.77 -11.57
C HIS A 32 -3.44 7.65 -12.20
N ALA A 33 -3.21 6.56 -11.47
CA ALA A 33 -2.47 5.40 -11.97
C ALA A 33 -3.13 4.79 -13.21
N ARG A 34 -4.46 4.62 -13.20
CA ARG A 34 -5.21 4.17 -14.37
C ARG A 34 -5.05 5.10 -15.57
N ASP A 35 -5.18 6.41 -15.35
CA ASP A 35 -5.13 7.41 -16.42
C ASP A 35 -3.78 7.43 -17.15
N ILE A 36 -2.70 7.09 -16.46
CA ILE A 36 -1.35 6.99 -17.04
C ILE A 36 -0.98 5.57 -17.50
N GLY A 37 -1.93 4.62 -17.50
CA GLY A 37 -1.75 3.26 -18.02
C GLY A 37 -1.10 2.25 -17.06
N ILE A 38 -1.03 2.55 -15.77
CA ILE A 38 -0.60 1.58 -14.75
C ILE A 38 -1.72 0.57 -14.49
N ARG A 39 -1.33 -0.69 -14.37
CA ARG A 39 -2.24 -1.83 -14.13
C ARG A 39 -2.19 -2.35 -12.71
N GLN A 40 -1.09 -2.10 -12.00
CA GLN A 40 -0.86 -2.62 -10.66
C GLN A 40 -0.15 -1.59 -9.77
N LEU A 41 -0.71 -1.40 -8.58
CA LEU A 41 -0.10 -0.64 -7.51
C LEU A 41 0.49 -1.58 -6.47
N GLU A 42 1.66 -1.20 -5.95
CA GLU A 42 2.41 -1.98 -4.97
C GLU A 42 2.84 -1.14 -3.81
N LEU A 43 3.02 -1.77 -2.65
CA LEU A 43 3.55 -1.12 -1.47
C LEU A 43 4.28 -2.13 -0.59
N PHE A 44 5.10 -1.60 0.28
CA PHE A 44 5.74 -2.30 1.37
C PHE A 44 5.16 -1.78 2.69
N VAL A 45 4.99 -2.67 3.66
CA VAL A 45 4.48 -2.35 4.98
C VAL A 45 5.12 -3.26 6.01
N SER A 46 5.65 -2.66 7.08
CA SER A 46 6.17 -3.39 8.23
C SER A 46 5.14 -4.39 8.76
N ALA A 47 5.56 -5.63 9.02
CA ALA A 47 4.72 -6.66 9.62
C ALA A 47 4.16 -6.27 11.00
N GLU A 48 4.81 -5.31 11.68
CA GLU A 48 4.35 -4.76 12.96
C GLU A 48 3.31 -3.63 12.82
N ASN A 49 2.85 -3.35 11.59
CA ASN A 49 1.77 -2.39 11.35
C ASN A 49 0.47 -3.08 10.90
N PRO A 50 -0.19 -3.86 11.78
CA PRO A 50 -1.37 -4.62 11.42
C PRO A 50 -2.57 -3.70 11.10
N ALA A 51 -2.55 -2.44 11.57
CA ALA A 51 -3.56 -1.45 11.21
C ALA A 51 -3.46 -1.05 9.73
N ALA A 52 -2.25 -0.78 9.23
CA ALA A 52 -2.02 -0.47 7.81
C ALA A 52 -2.28 -1.69 6.92
N ILE A 53 -1.82 -2.88 7.31
CA ILE A 53 -2.09 -4.13 6.57
C ILE A 53 -3.60 -4.33 6.39
N ARG A 54 -4.37 -4.28 7.49
CA ARG A 54 -5.85 -4.40 7.41
C ARG A 54 -6.49 -3.29 6.59
N PHE A 55 -5.93 -2.08 6.63
CA PHE A 55 -6.41 -0.98 5.81
C PHE A 55 -6.21 -1.31 4.32
N TYR A 56 -5.00 -1.67 3.89
CA TYR A 56 -4.71 -2.01 2.51
C TYR A 56 -5.51 -3.23 2.02
N GLN A 57 -5.68 -4.27 2.86
CA GLN A 57 -6.55 -5.42 2.56
C GLN A 57 -7.99 -4.98 2.26
N ARG A 58 -8.58 -4.11 3.09
CA ARG A 58 -9.92 -3.55 2.83
C ARG A 58 -9.98 -2.71 1.55
N GLN A 59 -8.85 -2.15 1.12
CA GLN A 59 -8.76 -1.39 -0.14
C GLN A 59 -8.42 -2.29 -1.34
N GLY A 60 -8.46 -3.62 -1.21
CA GLY A 60 -8.25 -4.55 -2.31
C GLY A 60 -6.78 -4.89 -2.61
N PHE A 61 -5.85 -4.55 -1.71
CA PHE A 61 -4.49 -5.06 -1.78
C PHE A 61 -4.39 -6.45 -1.17
N ALA A 62 -3.63 -7.34 -1.79
CA ALA A 62 -3.29 -8.65 -1.26
C ALA A 62 -1.79 -8.73 -0.98
N GLU A 63 -1.40 -9.51 0.03
CA GLU A 63 0.02 -9.86 0.24
C GLU A 63 0.50 -10.70 -0.95
N ILE A 64 1.62 -10.30 -1.54
CA ILE A 64 2.24 -10.98 -2.69
C ILE A 64 3.65 -11.48 -2.38
N GLY A 65 4.19 -11.14 -1.21
CA GLY A 65 5.53 -11.52 -0.81
C GLY A 65 5.90 -10.92 0.53
N ARG A 66 7.01 -11.40 1.07
CA ARG A 66 7.55 -10.99 2.36
C ARG A 66 9.06 -11.11 2.34
N ILE A 67 9.75 -10.10 2.86
CA ILE A 67 11.19 -10.12 3.07
C ILE A 67 11.43 -10.35 4.57
N PRO A 68 11.89 -11.54 4.99
CA PRO A 68 12.23 -11.78 6.39
C PRO A 68 13.29 -10.78 6.85
N GLY A 69 13.04 -10.07 7.97
CA GLY A 69 13.95 -9.04 8.47
C GLY A 69 14.24 -7.89 7.49
N GLY A 70 13.30 -7.59 6.58
CA GLY A 70 13.47 -6.56 5.54
C GLY A 70 13.60 -5.11 6.05
N VAL A 71 13.20 -4.84 7.29
CA VAL A 71 13.34 -3.53 7.94
C VAL A 71 14.06 -3.66 9.28
N LEU A 72 14.92 -2.69 9.59
CA LEU A 72 15.53 -2.54 10.91
C LEU A 72 14.86 -1.36 11.64
N GLU A 73 14.02 -1.65 12.62
CA GLU A 73 13.39 -0.64 13.48
C GLU A 73 13.86 -0.84 14.92
N GLU A 74 14.40 0.21 15.54
CA GLU A 74 14.89 0.18 16.93
C GLU A 74 15.85 -1.00 17.24
N GLY A 75 16.63 -1.43 16.25
CA GLY A 75 17.60 -2.54 16.38
C GLY A 75 16.99 -3.94 16.27
N ARG A 76 15.69 -4.05 15.96
CA ARG A 76 15.02 -5.31 15.65
C ARG A 76 14.81 -5.47 14.15
N GLU A 77 15.11 -6.68 13.67
CA GLU A 77 14.72 -7.11 12.33
C GLU A 77 13.21 -7.39 12.31
N ILE A 78 12.51 -6.72 11.40
CA ILE A 78 11.07 -6.87 11.19
C ILE A 78 10.85 -7.24 9.73
N ASP A 79 9.95 -8.20 9.50
CA ASP A 79 9.55 -8.59 8.16
C ASP A 79 8.91 -7.42 7.40
N ASP A 80 9.32 -7.24 6.15
CA ASP A 80 8.70 -6.28 5.25
C ASP A 80 7.69 -6.98 4.35
N VAL A 81 6.43 -6.55 4.39
CA VAL A 81 5.33 -7.19 3.69
C VAL A 81 5.06 -6.47 2.38
N MET A 82 5.15 -7.21 1.28
CA MET A 82 4.81 -6.71 -0.05
C MET A 82 3.32 -6.92 -0.31
N MET A 83 2.62 -5.85 -0.66
CA MET A 83 1.21 -5.91 -1.03
C MET A 83 0.97 -5.31 -2.41
N ALA A 84 0.05 -5.88 -3.18
CA ALA A 84 -0.31 -5.40 -4.50
C ALA A 84 -1.81 -5.38 -4.75
N ARG A 85 -2.24 -4.46 -5.60
CA ARG A 85 -3.62 -4.31 -6.08
C ARG A 85 -3.65 -4.05 -7.57
N ARG A 86 -4.51 -4.77 -8.30
CA ARG A 86 -4.86 -4.47 -9.70
C ARG A 86 -5.76 -3.24 -9.75
N VAL A 87 -5.47 -2.31 -10.66
CA VAL A 87 -6.25 -1.06 -10.81
C VAL A 87 -6.86 -0.88 -12.19
N ASP A 88 -6.51 -1.70 -13.18
CA ASP A 88 -6.98 -1.63 -14.58
C ASP A 88 -8.35 -2.27 -14.85
N GLY A 89 -9.05 -2.72 -13.80
CA GLY A 89 -10.41 -3.25 -13.92
C GLY A 89 -10.53 -4.62 -14.60
N ILE A 90 -9.41 -5.26 -14.96
CA ILE A 90 -9.41 -6.61 -15.52
C ILE A 90 -9.17 -7.58 -14.34
N LEU A 91 -10.17 -8.43 -14.05
CA LEU A 91 -10.02 -9.55 -13.12
C LEU A 91 -9.18 -10.66 -13.77
#